data_AF-Q2KVY4-F1
#
_entry.id   AF-Q2KVY4-F1
#
_cell.length_a   1.000
_cell.length_b   1.000
_cell.length_c   1.000
_cell.angle_alpha   90.00
_cell.angle_beta   90.00
_cell.angle_gamma   90.00
#
_symmetry.space_group_name_H-M   'P 1'
#
loop_
_entity.id
_entity.type
_entity.pdbx_description
1 polymer ?
#
loop_
_entity_poly.entity_id
_entity_poly.type
_entity_poly.pdbx_seq_one_letter_code
_entity_poly.pdbx_strand_id
1 'polypeptide(L)'
;VFPNKLALAAFACAMALTGCMGNMKVQPMVSDPEAYSAATFTRAALPASTQAMIKPAGSEPFPFKRIAFKAVGWSEDKPELKVGQETTYINDQNDGTLRLIRRTSLNGLTASQIFDLQYHGLASLASQNADPARSFAYPPSFARAPKSWSSLAQVVENTEYRFEAREGTKDPFDMGTPWSRICVTGKAYEAREVLAELPGKAIEMVCTDSNQNGVTLREVKYAWVSDLGLPLARTVKTTRSSVRYEYQGVKIDQ
;
A
#
# COMPACT_ATOMS: atom_id res chain seq x y z
N VAL A 1 35.75 6.47 42.77
CA VAL A 1 35.65 7.04 41.41
C VAL A 1 34.22 6.84 40.94
N PHE A 2 33.36 7.85 41.10
CA PHE A 2 31.95 7.77 40.72
C PHE A 2 31.83 8.00 39.20
N PRO A 3 31.16 7.13 38.44
CA PRO A 3 30.92 7.40 37.03
C PRO A 3 29.94 8.56 36.89
N ASN A 4 30.35 9.52 36.07
CA ASN A 4 29.74 10.81 35.86
C ASN A 4 28.37 10.64 35.18
N LYS A 5 27.26 10.76 35.93
CA LYS A 5 25.88 10.59 35.45
C LYS A 5 25.51 11.53 34.29
N LEU A 6 26.30 12.58 34.05
CA LEU A 6 26.16 13.50 32.93
C LEU A 6 26.55 12.91 31.56
N ALA A 7 27.42 11.90 31.51
CA ALA A 7 27.83 11.28 30.25
C ALA A 7 26.74 10.36 29.66
N LEU A 8 25.88 9.78 30.50
CA LEU A 8 24.78 8.92 30.04
C LEU A 8 23.61 9.72 29.44
N ALA A 9 23.42 10.97 29.87
CA ALA A 9 22.34 11.83 29.35
C ALA A 9 22.64 12.37 27.94
N ALA A 10 23.92 12.55 27.59
CA ALA A 10 24.32 13.07 26.28
C ALA A 10 24.14 12.05 25.13
N PHE A 11 24.23 10.74 25.41
CA PHE A 11 23.99 9.70 24.40
C PHE A 11 22.50 9.43 24.12
N ALA A 12 21.59 9.84 25.01
CA ALA A 12 20.15 9.69 24.81
C ALA A 12 19.56 10.78 23.89
N CYS A 13 20.19 11.96 23.79
CA CYS A 13 19.68 13.06 22.97
C CYS A 13 20.06 12.97 21.49
N ALA A 14 21.06 12.18 21.11
CA ALA A 14 21.47 12.04 19.71
C ALA A 14 20.51 11.16 18.86
N MET A 15 19.66 10.36 19.50
CA MET A 15 18.66 9.54 18.78
C MET A 15 17.32 10.26 18.54
N ALA A 16 17.14 11.47 19.08
CA ALA A 16 15.88 12.23 18.97
C ALA A 16 15.82 13.21 17.78
N LEU A 17 16.89 13.34 16.98
CA LEU A 17 16.97 14.30 15.86
C LEU A 17 16.80 13.67 14.46
N THR A 18 16.34 12.43 14.36
CA THR A 18 15.93 11.83 13.07
C THR A 18 14.58 12.37 12.53
N GLY A 19 14.02 13.39 13.20
CA GLY A 19 12.66 13.90 12.97
C GLY A 19 12.41 14.66 11.66
N CYS A 20 13.44 14.95 10.86
CA CYS A 20 13.26 15.53 9.54
C CYS A 20 13.71 14.54 8.47
N MET A 21 12.84 13.60 8.09
CA MET A 21 13.04 12.84 6.86
C MET A 21 12.84 13.81 5.69
N GLY A 22 13.93 14.44 5.24
CA GLY A 22 13.96 15.20 4.00
C GLY A 22 13.85 14.28 2.78
N ASN A 23 14.05 14.84 1.59
CA ASN A 23 14.07 14.05 0.36
C ASN A 23 15.07 12.88 0.45
N MET A 24 14.64 11.71 0.01
CA MET A 24 15.40 10.46 0.12
C MET A 24 16.08 10.14 -1.21
N LYS A 25 17.28 9.58 -1.18
CA LYS A 25 17.95 9.14 -2.42
C LYS A 25 17.14 8.01 -3.07
N VAL A 26 16.96 8.08 -4.39
CA VAL A 26 16.24 7.06 -5.17
C VAL A 26 17.06 5.79 -5.36
N GLN A 27 18.39 5.89 -5.37
CA GLN A 27 19.30 4.76 -5.61
C GLN A 27 18.94 3.49 -4.79
N PRO A 28 18.75 3.53 -3.45
CA PRO A 28 18.43 2.33 -2.68
C PRO A 28 17.06 1.74 -3.02
N MET A 29 16.10 2.56 -3.41
CA MET A 29 14.76 2.12 -3.84
C MET A 29 14.86 1.27 -5.12
N VAL A 30 15.79 1.60 -6.00
CA VAL A 30 15.97 0.92 -7.29
C VAL A 30 16.92 -0.26 -7.18
N SER A 31 18.03 -0.13 -6.45
CA SER A 31 19.07 -1.18 -6.38
C SER A 31 18.67 -2.35 -5.48
N ASP A 32 17.94 -2.08 -4.39
CA ASP A 32 17.44 -3.09 -3.47
C ASP A 32 16.07 -2.67 -2.91
N PRO A 33 15.00 -2.76 -3.74
CA PRO A 33 13.66 -2.32 -3.36
C PRO A 33 13.13 -3.05 -2.12
N GLU A 34 13.51 -4.30 -1.91
CA GLU A 34 13.03 -5.10 -0.80
C GLU A 34 13.66 -4.70 0.52
N ALA A 35 14.99 -4.55 0.55
CA ALA A 35 15.67 -4.05 1.75
C ALA A 35 15.22 -2.63 2.09
N TYR A 36 15.06 -1.77 1.07
CA TYR A 36 14.51 -0.43 1.26
C TYR A 36 13.10 -0.47 1.89
N SER A 37 12.23 -1.30 1.32
CA SER A 37 10.85 -1.46 1.78
C SER A 37 10.81 -1.96 3.23
N ALA A 38 11.58 -3.00 3.56
CA ALA A 38 11.64 -3.59 4.89
C ALA A 38 12.18 -2.63 5.95
N ALA A 39 13.12 -1.75 5.59
CA ALA A 39 13.66 -0.74 6.51
C ALA A 39 12.69 0.43 6.76
N THR A 40 11.88 0.79 5.76
CA THR A 40 11.11 2.05 5.77
C THR A 40 9.64 1.84 6.16
N PHE A 41 9.03 0.75 5.69
CA PHE A 41 7.58 0.52 5.77
C PHE A 41 7.25 -0.58 6.78
N THR A 42 7.54 -0.31 8.05
CA THR A 42 7.25 -1.22 9.16
C THR A 42 6.11 -0.70 10.03
N ARG A 43 5.48 -1.59 10.79
CA ARG A 43 4.52 -1.20 11.84
C ARG A 43 5.11 -0.16 12.80
N ALA A 44 6.35 -0.34 13.22
CA ALA A 44 7.03 0.58 14.14
C ALA A 44 7.28 1.97 13.52
N ALA A 45 7.34 2.07 12.19
CA ALA A 45 7.50 3.34 11.50
C ALA A 45 6.20 4.17 11.47
N LEU A 46 5.04 3.56 11.71
CA LEU A 46 3.75 4.24 11.73
C LEU A 46 3.60 5.13 12.97
N PRO A 47 2.81 6.22 12.91
CA PRO A 47 2.40 6.96 14.10
C PRO A 47 1.66 6.08 15.11
N ALA A 48 1.81 6.36 16.40
CA ALA A 48 1.23 5.54 17.48
C ALA A 48 -0.30 5.34 17.36
N SER A 49 -1.03 6.39 16.95
CA SER A 49 -2.48 6.30 16.72
C SER A 49 -2.86 5.32 15.61
N THR A 50 -2.01 5.18 14.59
CA THR A 50 -2.21 4.23 13.49
C THR A 50 -1.78 2.83 13.90
N GLN A 51 -0.70 2.70 14.67
CA GLN A 51 -0.27 1.40 15.24
C GLN A 51 -1.36 0.75 16.11
N ALA A 52 -2.13 1.57 16.84
CA ALA A 52 -3.20 1.12 17.71
C ALA A 52 -4.40 0.50 16.98
N MET A 53 -4.57 0.78 15.67
CA MET A 53 -5.61 0.14 14.86
C MET A 53 -5.23 -1.25 14.37
N ILE A 54 -3.93 -1.53 14.27
CA ILE A 54 -3.43 -2.77 13.69
C ILE A 54 -3.52 -3.85 14.76
N LYS A 55 -4.11 -4.98 14.41
CA LYS A 55 -4.24 -6.11 15.33
C LYS A 55 -2.86 -6.66 15.71
N PRO A 56 -2.72 -7.46 16.79
CA PRO A 56 -1.42 -8.04 17.15
C PRO A 56 -0.83 -8.93 16.03
N ALA A 57 0.49 -9.11 16.03
CA ALA A 57 1.15 -10.07 15.14
C ALA A 57 0.52 -11.48 15.26
N GLY A 58 0.32 -12.14 14.13
CA GLY A 58 -0.30 -13.47 14.04
C GLY A 58 -1.84 -13.51 14.07
N SER A 59 -2.51 -12.38 14.31
CA SER A 59 -3.98 -12.36 14.50
C SER A 59 -4.80 -12.36 13.20
N GLU A 60 -4.20 -12.01 12.07
CA GLU A 60 -4.83 -12.03 10.75
C GLU A 60 -3.84 -12.65 9.74
N PRO A 61 -3.77 -13.99 9.69
CA PRO A 61 -2.81 -14.67 8.83
C PRO A 61 -3.19 -14.60 7.36
N PHE A 62 -2.18 -14.51 6.50
CA PHE A 62 -2.32 -14.71 5.05
C PHE A 62 -1.81 -16.11 4.65
N PRO A 63 -2.31 -16.71 3.57
CA PRO A 63 -1.86 -18.03 3.10
C PRO A 63 -0.52 -17.98 2.35
N PHE A 64 0.21 -16.88 2.47
CA PHE A 64 1.50 -16.64 1.82
C PHE A 64 2.38 -15.77 2.72
N LYS A 65 3.70 -15.92 2.57
CA LYS A 65 4.68 -14.93 3.03
C LYS A 65 4.94 -13.88 1.96
N ARG A 66 4.90 -14.29 0.70
CA ARG A 66 5.08 -13.40 -0.44
C ARG A 66 4.20 -13.83 -1.59
N ILE A 67 3.63 -12.85 -2.28
CA ILE A 67 2.90 -13.08 -3.52
C ILE A 67 3.19 -11.97 -4.52
N ALA A 68 3.55 -12.34 -5.75
CA ALA A 68 3.87 -11.41 -6.82
C ALA A 68 2.93 -11.62 -8.02
N PHE A 69 2.31 -10.54 -8.47
CA PHE A 69 1.43 -10.51 -9.62
C PHE A 69 2.09 -9.78 -10.77
N LYS A 70 1.97 -10.33 -11.97
CA LYS A 70 2.28 -9.65 -13.23
C LYS A 70 0.97 -9.23 -13.89
N ALA A 71 0.92 -7.99 -14.35
CA ALA A 71 -0.20 -7.44 -15.06
C ALA A 71 0.27 -6.52 -16.19
N VAL A 72 -0.60 -6.29 -17.15
CA VAL A 72 -0.49 -5.18 -18.10
C VAL A 72 -1.64 -4.21 -17.85
N GLY A 73 -1.32 -2.92 -17.84
CA GLY A 73 -2.30 -1.85 -17.72
C GLY A 73 -2.33 -0.98 -18.97
N TRP A 74 -3.48 -0.44 -19.33
CA TRP A 74 -3.62 0.50 -20.45
C TRP A 74 -4.73 1.51 -20.18
N SER A 75 -4.58 2.72 -20.73
CA SER A 75 -5.66 3.71 -20.73
C SER A 75 -6.73 3.28 -21.74
N GLU A 76 -8.01 3.43 -21.40
CA GLU A 76 -9.11 3.16 -22.33
C GLU A 76 -9.02 4.02 -23.60
N ASP A 77 -8.50 5.24 -23.49
CA ASP A 77 -8.31 6.16 -24.63
C ASP A 77 -7.10 5.80 -25.52
N LYS A 78 -6.20 4.94 -25.04
CA LYS A 78 -4.97 4.53 -25.74
C LYS A 78 -4.67 3.04 -25.49
N PRO A 79 -5.55 2.13 -25.94
CA PRO A 79 -5.45 0.70 -25.62
C PRO A 79 -4.22 0.01 -26.21
N GLU A 80 -3.61 0.60 -27.24
CA GLU A 80 -2.36 0.15 -27.85
C GLU A 80 -1.14 0.39 -26.95
N LEU A 81 -1.21 1.35 -26.02
CA LEU A 81 -0.12 1.70 -25.11
C LEU A 81 -0.23 0.90 -23.81
N LYS A 82 0.29 -0.33 -23.85
CA LYS A 82 0.35 -1.21 -22.69
C LYS A 82 1.57 -0.90 -21.80
N VAL A 83 1.34 -0.91 -20.50
CA VAL A 83 2.34 -0.68 -19.46
C VAL A 83 2.45 -1.94 -18.62
N GLY A 84 3.66 -2.47 -18.49
CA GLY A 84 3.91 -3.63 -17.63
C GLY A 84 3.84 -3.23 -16.16
N GLN A 85 3.25 -4.08 -15.34
CA GLN A 85 3.24 -3.93 -13.89
C GLN A 85 3.59 -5.23 -13.19
N GLU A 86 4.42 -5.12 -12.17
CA GLU A 86 4.68 -6.19 -11.22
C GLU A 86 4.35 -5.66 -9.83
N THR A 87 3.45 -6.32 -9.11
CA THR A 87 3.09 -5.96 -7.74
C THR A 87 3.41 -7.13 -6.83
N THR A 88 4.28 -6.89 -5.85
CA THR A 88 4.66 -7.86 -4.84
C THR A 88 4.08 -7.44 -3.50
N TYR A 89 3.34 -8.34 -2.86
CA TYR A 89 2.91 -8.23 -1.47
C TYR A 89 3.80 -9.11 -0.59
N ILE A 90 4.20 -8.59 0.56
CA ILE A 90 5.04 -9.29 1.54
C ILE A 90 4.36 -9.20 2.90
N ASN A 91 4.14 -10.36 3.50
CA ASN A 91 3.52 -10.54 4.80
C ASN A 91 4.62 -10.79 5.83
N ASP A 92 4.95 -9.77 6.61
CA ASP A 92 6.02 -9.87 7.60
C ASP A 92 5.54 -10.42 8.95
N GLN A 93 4.28 -10.16 9.34
CA GLN A 93 3.83 -10.35 10.73
C GLN A 93 2.46 -11.02 10.91
N ASN A 94 1.71 -11.33 9.84
CA ASN A 94 0.34 -11.88 9.95
C ASN A 94 -0.58 -11.01 10.84
N ASP A 95 -0.49 -9.68 10.73
CA ASP A 95 -1.32 -8.72 11.49
C ASP A 95 -2.33 -7.97 10.60
N GLY A 96 -2.58 -8.50 9.40
CA GLY A 96 -3.43 -7.87 8.40
C GLY A 96 -2.72 -6.77 7.61
N THR A 97 -1.47 -6.45 7.94
CA THR A 97 -0.65 -5.52 7.13
C THR A 97 0.24 -6.25 6.15
N LEU A 98 0.44 -5.63 4.99
CA LEU A 98 1.27 -6.12 3.91
C LEU A 98 2.15 -4.98 3.40
N ARG A 99 3.45 -5.24 3.26
CA ARG A 99 4.28 -4.37 2.42
C ARG A 99 3.95 -4.64 0.96
N LEU A 100 3.85 -3.57 0.18
CA LEU A 100 3.65 -3.63 -1.25
C LEU A 100 4.84 -2.97 -1.93
N ILE A 101 5.37 -3.63 -2.96
CA ILE A 101 6.32 -3.07 -3.92
C ILE A 101 5.69 -3.23 -5.30
N ARG A 102 5.36 -2.11 -5.95
CA ARG A 102 4.86 -2.11 -7.32
C ARG A 102 5.88 -1.48 -8.25
N ARG A 103 6.32 -2.24 -9.23
CA ARG A 103 7.16 -1.78 -10.34
C ARG A 103 6.30 -1.56 -11.57
N THR A 104 6.39 -0.37 -12.15
CA THR A 104 5.81 -0.06 -13.46
C THR A 104 6.93 -0.04 -14.50
N SER A 105 6.74 -0.73 -15.61
CA SER A 105 7.71 -0.84 -16.69
C SER A 105 7.14 -0.32 -18.02
N LEU A 106 7.94 0.48 -18.70
CA LEU A 106 7.68 1.00 -20.05
C LEU A 106 8.83 0.56 -20.95
N ASN A 107 8.52 -0.09 -22.07
CA ASN A 107 9.53 -0.57 -23.04
C ASN A 107 10.65 -1.41 -22.40
N GLY A 108 10.31 -2.25 -21.42
CA GLY A 108 11.27 -3.11 -20.72
C GLY A 108 12.11 -2.40 -19.64
N LEU A 109 11.96 -1.09 -19.46
CA LEU A 109 12.68 -0.30 -18.45
C LEU A 109 11.76 0.06 -17.28
N THR A 110 12.30 0.14 -16.07
CA THR A 110 11.55 0.61 -14.89
C THR A 110 11.25 2.10 -15.04
N ALA A 111 9.96 2.44 -15.10
CA ALA A 111 9.48 3.82 -15.18
C ALA A 111 9.13 4.40 -13.81
N SER A 112 8.63 3.57 -12.90
CA SER A 112 8.36 3.98 -11.51
C SER A 112 8.31 2.79 -10.57
N GLN A 113 8.54 3.08 -9.29
CA GLN A 113 8.28 2.16 -8.19
C GLN A 113 7.42 2.81 -7.13
N ILE A 114 6.48 2.06 -6.58
CA ILE A 114 5.64 2.46 -5.45
C ILE A 114 5.91 1.48 -4.31
N PHE A 115 6.09 2.03 -3.12
CA PHE A 115 6.29 1.30 -1.88
C PHE A 115 5.19 1.68 -0.93
N ASP A 116 4.42 0.70 -0.46
CA ASP A 116 3.37 0.94 0.54
C ASP A 116 3.50 -0.03 1.71
N LEU A 117 2.98 0.39 2.87
CA LEU A 117 2.43 -0.53 3.87
C LEU A 117 0.92 -0.40 3.80
N GLN A 118 0.20 -1.51 3.62
CA GLN A 118 -1.25 -1.51 3.41
C GLN A 118 -1.95 -2.48 4.35
N TYR A 119 -3.15 -2.14 4.81
CA TYR A 119 -4.06 -3.09 5.46
C TYR A 119 -4.80 -3.89 4.38
N HIS A 120 -4.59 -5.21 4.37
CA HIS A 120 -5.05 -6.19 3.37
C HIS A 120 -4.89 -5.73 1.91
N GLY A 121 -3.77 -5.09 1.59
CA GLY A 121 -3.51 -4.61 0.23
C GLY A 121 -4.49 -3.55 -0.30
N LEU A 122 -5.36 -2.99 0.56
CA LEU A 122 -6.47 -2.11 0.18
C LEU A 122 -6.33 -0.70 0.76
N ALA A 123 -6.11 -0.56 2.07
CA ALA A 123 -6.04 0.73 2.74
C ALA A 123 -4.60 1.09 3.05
N SER A 124 -4.10 2.18 2.46
CA SER A 124 -2.70 2.60 2.66
C SER A 124 -2.48 3.13 4.08
N LEU A 125 -1.43 2.62 4.72
CA LEU A 125 -0.95 3.04 6.03
C LEU A 125 0.31 3.89 5.91
N ALA A 126 1.10 3.65 4.88
CA ALA A 126 2.25 4.46 4.50
C ALA A 126 2.52 4.27 3.00
N SER A 127 2.99 5.31 2.33
CA SER A 127 3.32 5.23 0.90
C SER A 127 4.51 6.10 0.51
N GLN A 128 5.19 5.70 -0.56
CA GLN A 128 6.17 6.54 -1.24
C GLN A 128 6.33 6.09 -2.69
N ASN A 129 6.61 7.06 -3.56
CA ASN A 129 6.91 6.82 -4.95
C ASN A 129 8.37 7.15 -5.25
N ALA A 130 9.01 6.29 -6.05
CA ALA A 130 10.33 6.51 -6.61
C ALA A 130 10.24 6.56 -8.14
N ASP A 131 10.83 7.60 -8.70
CA ASP A 131 11.06 7.76 -10.14
C ASP A 131 12.56 7.54 -10.40
N PRO A 132 12.96 6.44 -11.05
CA PRO A 132 14.37 6.16 -11.34
C PRO A 132 15.11 7.25 -12.11
N ALA A 133 14.38 8.15 -12.80
CA ALA A 133 14.98 9.29 -13.49
C ALA A 133 15.37 10.45 -12.56
N ARG A 134 15.00 10.39 -11.28
CA ARG A 134 15.28 11.44 -10.28
C ARG A 134 16.35 10.97 -9.30
N SER A 135 17.19 11.90 -8.84
CA SER A 135 18.17 11.63 -7.78
C SER A 135 17.50 11.44 -6.41
N PHE A 136 16.36 12.11 -6.19
CA PHE A 136 15.66 12.15 -4.92
C PHE A 136 14.15 11.95 -5.08
N ALA A 137 13.56 11.26 -4.10
CA ALA A 137 12.13 11.10 -3.92
C ALA A 137 11.64 11.96 -2.74
N TYR A 138 10.36 12.35 -2.79
CA TYR A 138 9.70 12.96 -1.64
C TYR A 138 9.69 12.00 -0.43
N PRO A 139 9.66 12.51 0.81
CA PRO A 139 9.57 11.65 1.97
C PRO A 139 8.30 10.77 1.96
N PRO A 140 8.29 9.63 2.65
CA PRO A 140 7.11 8.79 2.75
C PRO A 140 5.99 9.53 3.48
N SER A 141 4.76 9.30 3.02
CA SER A 141 3.54 9.68 3.74
C SER A 141 3.11 8.54 4.66
N PHE A 142 2.41 8.89 5.74
CA PHE A 142 1.89 7.96 6.73
C PHE A 142 0.44 8.32 7.07
N ALA A 143 -0.40 7.30 7.22
CA ALA A 143 -1.71 7.44 7.81
C ALA A 143 -1.57 7.85 9.29
N ARG A 144 -2.43 8.77 9.73
CA ARG A 144 -2.48 9.34 11.08
C ARG A 144 -3.92 9.60 11.48
N ALA A 145 -4.16 9.67 12.79
CA ALA A 145 -5.44 10.11 13.35
C ALA A 145 -6.66 9.44 12.66
N PRO A 146 -6.68 8.11 12.62
CA PRO A 146 -7.78 7.38 11.99
C PRO A 146 -9.12 7.68 12.67
N LYS A 147 -10.17 7.74 11.87
CA LYS A 147 -11.54 8.04 12.32
C LYS A 147 -12.48 6.85 12.14
N SER A 148 -12.34 6.14 11.04
CA SER A 148 -13.14 4.96 10.70
C SER A 148 -12.23 3.92 10.07
N TRP A 149 -12.36 2.67 10.49
CA TRP A 149 -11.50 1.58 10.04
C TRP A 149 -12.24 0.25 10.07
N SER A 150 -12.85 -0.13 8.95
CA SER A 150 -13.50 -1.43 8.82
C SER A 150 -12.48 -2.56 8.81
N SER A 151 -12.81 -3.70 9.42
CA SER A 151 -11.99 -4.90 9.30
C SER A 151 -12.15 -5.53 7.93
N LEU A 152 -11.05 -6.02 7.35
CA LEU A 152 -11.02 -6.76 6.09
C LEU A 152 -10.67 -8.24 6.29
N ALA A 153 -10.57 -8.70 7.54
CA ALA A 153 -10.28 -10.10 7.86
C ALA A 153 -11.29 -11.07 7.24
N GLN A 154 -12.54 -10.62 7.08
CA GLN A 154 -13.59 -11.34 6.36
C GLN A 154 -14.39 -10.35 5.52
N VAL A 155 -14.20 -10.42 4.21
CA VAL A 155 -14.97 -9.63 3.25
C VAL A 155 -16.17 -10.44 2.79
N VAL A 156 -17.35 -9.83 2.82
CA VAL A 156 -18.62 -10.44 2.44
C VAL A 156 -19.31 -9.63 1.35
N GLU A 157 -20.22 -10.25 0.59
CA GLU A 157 -20.97 -9.61 -0.50
C GLU A 157 -21.89 -8.49 0.03
N ASN A 158 -22.20 -7.52 -0.84
CA ASN A 158 -23.18 -6.44 -0.59
C ASN A 158 -22.96 -5.64 0.70
N THR A 159 -21.70 -5.37 1.05
CA THR A 159 -21.29 -4.71 2.29
C THR A 159 -20.41 -3.50 2.03
N GLU A 160 -20.57 -2.46 2.84
CA GLU A 160 -19.72 -1.27 2.83
C GLU A 160 -18.57 -1.40 3.83
N TYR A 161 -17.36 -1.06 3.38
CA TYR A 161 -16.14 -0.95 4.17
C TYR A 161 -15.60 0.48 4.07
N ARG A 162 -15.25 1.08 5.21
CA ARG A 162 -14.85 2.49 5.31
C ARG A 162 -13.49 2.63 5.98
N PHE A 163 -12.67 3.50 5.39
CA PHE A 163 -11.35 3.85 5.88
C PHE A 163 -11.20 5.36 5.84
N GLU A 164 -10.97 5.97 6.99
CA GLU A 164 -10.81 7.42 7.11
C GLU A 164 -9.62 7.73 8.00
N ALA A 165 -8.68 8.51 7.48
CA ALA A 165 -7.49 8.94 8.19
C ALA A 165 -7.00 10.28 7.65
N ARG A 166 -5.88 10.77 8.18
CA ARG A 166 -5.10 11.84 7.57
C ARG A 166 -3.80 11.24 7.03
N GLU A 167 -3.39 11.68 5.86
CA GLU A 167 -2.10 11.30 5.27
C GLU A 167 -1.11 12.46 5.43
N GLY A 168 0.07 12.19 5.98
CA GLY A 168 1.12 13.19 6.14
C GLY A 168 2.49 12.59 6.47
N THR A 169 3.54 13.35 6.21
CA THR A 169 4.94 13.05 6.50
C THR A 169 5.24 13.10 8.00
N LYS A 170 6.41 12.60 8.43
CA LYS A 170 6.86 12.66 9.84
C LYS A 170 7.20 14.05 10.35
N ASP A 171 7.12 15.08 9.51
CA ASP A 171 7.29 16.46 9.94
C ASP A 171 6.21 16.82 11.00
N PRO A 172 6.59 17.36 12.18
CA PRO A 172 5.64 17.78 13.20
C PRO A 172 4.72 18.93 12.76
N PHE A 173 5.09 19.68 11.72
CA PHE A 173 4.28 20.75 11.13
C PHE A 173 3.37 20.26 10.00
N ASP A 174 3.52 19.01 9.57
CA ASP A 174 2.62 18.41 8.60
C ASP A 174 1.34 17.94 9.28
N MET A 175 0.32 18.79 9.18
CA MET A 175 -1.04 18.53 9.68
C MET A 175 -1.75 17.41 8.90
N GLY A 176 -1.16 16.93 7.81
CA GLY A 176 -1.70 15.93 6.91
C GLY A 176 -2.95 16.39 6.16
N THR A 177 -3.33 15.64 5.13
CA THR A 177 -4.55 15.85 4.35
C THR A 177 -5.57 14.76 4.70
N PRO A 178 -6.85 15.10 4.96
CA PRO A 178 -7.88 14.08 5.13
C PRO A 178 -7.99 13.20 3.89
N TRP A 179 -8.04 11.89 4.11
CA TRP A 179 -8.29 10.88 3.11
C TRP A 179 -9.45 10.00 3.58
N SER A 180 -10.38 9.73 2.67
CA SER A 180 -11.49 8.80 2.89
C SER A 180 -11.56 7.83 1.72
N ARG A 181 -11.73 6.55 2.04
CA ARG A 181 -12.01 5.47 1.11
C ARG A 181 -13.25 4.72 1.56
N ILE A 182 -14.20 4.58 0.66
CA ILE A 182 -15.40 3.77 0.85
C ILE A 182 -15.36 2.67 -0.21
N CYS A 183 -15.51 1.42 0.21
CA CYS A 183 -15.54 0.26 -0.66
C CYS A 183 -16.86 -0.47 -0.50
N VAL A 184 -17.55 -0.73 -1.60
CA VAL A 184 -18.80 -1.49 -1.61
C VAL A 184 -18.56 -2.79 -2.37
N THR A 185 -18.89 -3.91 -1.73
CA THR A 185 -18.82 -5.23 -2.38
C THR A 185 -20.10 -5.55 -3.13
N GLY A 186 -19.95 -6.26 -4.24
CA GLY A 186 -21.03 -6.79 -5.06
C GLY A 186 -21.08 -8.31 -4.98
N LYS A 187 -21.32 -8.93 -6.14
CA LYS A 187 -21.49 -10.38 -6.25
C LYS A 187 -20.15 -11.12 -6.27
N ALA A 188 -20.13 -12.32 -5.70
CA ALA A 188 -19.05 -13.29 -5.81
C ALA A 188 -19.08 -14.04 -7.16
N TYR A 189 -17.89 -14.39 -7.65
CA TYR A 189 -17.65 -15.16 -8.86
C TYR A 189 -16.36 -15.98 -8.71
N GLU A 190 -16.01 -16.81 -9.69
CA GLU A 190 -14.83 -17.67 -9.59
C GLU A 190 -13.55 -16.85 -9.78
N ALA A 191 -12.56 -16.96 -8.88
CA ALA A 191 -11.33 -16.18 -8.95
C ALA A 191 -10.53 -16.44 -10.24
N ARG A 192 -10.69 -17.63 -10.84
CA ARG A 192 -10.10 -17.99 -12.14
C ARG A 192 -10.55 -17.11 -13.31
N GLU A 193 -11.68 -16.40 -13.18
CA GLU A 193 -12.12 -15.41 -14.17
C GLU A 193 -11.23 -14.15 -14.14
N VAL A 194 -10.54 -13.91 -13.02
CA VAL A 194 -9.58 -12.81 -12.87
C VAL A 194 -8.23 -13.20 -13.48
N LEU A 195 -7.73 -14.37 -13.10
CA LEU A 195 -6.49 -15.00 -13.55
C LEU A 195 -6.62 -16.51 -13.27
N ALA A 196 -6.38 -17.36 -14.27
CA ALA A 196 -6.73 -18.78 -14.23
C ALA A 196 -6.10 -19.56 -13.06
N GLU A 197 -4.91 -19.15 -12.61
CA GLU A 197 -4.16 -19.77 -11.52
C GLU A 197 -4.68 -19.40 -10.12
N LEU A 198 -5.67 -18.50 -10.00
CA LEU A 198 -6.15 -18.06 -8.70
C LEU A 198 -7.13 -19.06 -8.06
N PRO A 199 -6.97 -19.34 -6.75
CA PRO A 199 -7.87 -20.23 -6.03
C PRO A 199 -9.16 -19.53 -5.61
N GLY A 200 -10.20 -20.34 -5.40
CA GLY A 200 -11.42 -19.93 -4.71
C GLY A 200 -12.26 -18.89 -5.44
N LYS A 201 -12.85 -17.99 -4.66
CA LYS A 201 -13.80 -16.99 -5.14
C LYS A 201 -13.20 -15.59 -5.13
N ALA A 202 -13.63 -14.78 -6.09
CA ALA A 202 -13.45 -13.34 -6.08
C ALA A 202 -14.79 -12.65 -5.76
N ILE A 203 -14.75 -11.55 -5.02
CA ILE A 203 -15.92 -10.67 -4.79
C ILE A 203 -15.66 -9.37 -5.54
N GLU A 204 -16.62 -8.90 -6.35
CA GLU A 204 -16.52 -7.57 -6.94
C GLU A 204 -16.47 -6.52 -5.83
N MET A 205 -15.53 -5.58 -5.89
CA MET A 205 -15.42 -4.51 -4.91
C MET A 205 -15.13 -3.19 -5.61
N VAL A 206 -15.96 -2.18 -5.40
CA VAL A 206 -15.76 -0.83 -5.94
C VAL A 206 -15.39 0.09 -4.81
N CYS A 207 -14.20 0.67 -4.88
CA CYS A 207 -13.70 1.62 -3.89
C CYS A 207 -13.62 3.03 -4.47
N THR A 208 -14.17 4.00 -3.77
CA THR A 208 -14.07 5.43 -4.10
C THR A 208 -13.22 6.15 -3.06
N ASP A 209 -12.19 6.86 -3.54
CA ASP A 209 -11.44 7.81 -2.73
C ASP A 209 -11.99 9.21 -2.91
N SER A 210 -12.24 9.90 -1.80
CA SER A 210 -12.76 11.27 -1.79
C SER A 210 -11.86 12.18 -0.95
N ASN A 211 -11.79 13.45 -1.35
CA ASN A 211 -11.13 14.48 -0.54
C ASN A 211 -12.03 14.97 0.60
N GLN A 212 -11.51 15.89 1.41
CA GLN A 212 -12.22 16.49 2.55
C GLN A 212 -13.51 17.24 2.17
N ASN A 213 -13.71 17.58 0.90
CA ASN A 213 -14.92 18.24 0.40
C ASN A 213 -15.95 17.24 -0.15
N GLY A 214 -15.71 15.93 0.00
CA GLY A 214 -16.58 14.88 -0.53
C GLY A 214 -16.45 14.67 -2.04
N VAL A 215 -15.48 15.30 -2.71
CA VAL A 215 -15.26 15.14 -4.15
C VAL A 215 -14.50 13.85 -4.40
N THR A 216 -15.09 12.95 -5.20
CA THR A 216 -14.44 11.72 -5.66
C THR A 216 -13.24 12.06 -6.54
N LEU A 217 -12.06 11.60 -6.12
CA LEU A 217 -10.81 11.77 -6.84
C LEU A 217 -10.46 10.54 -7.69
N ARG A 218 -10.83 9.36 -7.19
CA ARG A 218 -10.48 8.07 -7.78
C ARG A 218 -11.55 7.03 -7.46
N GLU A 219 -11.93 6.25 -8.46
CA GLU A 219 -12.71 5.02 -8.30
C GLU A 219 -11.82 3.86 -8.73
N VAL A 220 -11.78 2.78 -7.95
CA VAL A 220 -11.06 1.56 -8.29
C VAL A 220 -12.01 0.38 -8.19
N LYS A 221 -12.13 -0.37 -9.29
CA LYS A 221 -12.80 -1.66 -9.31
C LYS A 221 -11.77 -2.75 -9.05
N TYR A 222 -12.00 -3.52 -8.01
CA TYR A 222 -11.20 -4.65 -7.58
C TYR A 222 -11.95 -5.96 -7.76
N ALA A 223 -11.20 -7.02 -7.99
CA ALA A 223 -11.59 -8.37 -7.65
C ALA A 223 -10.96 -8.73 -6.30
N TRP A 224 -11.74 -8.83 -5.24
CA TRP A 224 -11.27 -9.28 -3.93
C TRP A 224 -11.16 -10.80 -3.92
N VAL A 225 -9.95 -11.35 -3.97
CA VAL A 225 -9.71 -12.80 -3.95
C VAL A 225 -9.76 -13.28 -2.50
N SER A 226 -10.87 -13.88 -2.10
CA SER A 226 -11.17 -14.19 -0.70
C SER A 226 -10.14 -15.14 -0.07
N ASP A 227 -9.73 -16.16 -0.80
CA ASP A 227 -8.77 -17.16 -0.32
C ASP A 227 -7.38 -16.53 -0.05
N LEU A 228 -7.04 -15.46 -0.76
CA LEU A 228 -5.78 -14.74 -0.58
C LEU A 228 -5.91 -13.53 0.37
N GLY A 229 -7.13 -13.07 0.66
CA GLY A 229 -7.36 -11.82 1.40
C GLY A 229 -6.79 -10.59 0.69
N LEU A 230 -6.85 -10.56 -0.65
CA LEU A 230 -6.20 -9.52 -1.46
C LEU A 230 -7.11 -8.92 -2.55
N PRO A 231 -7.08 -7.60 -2.74
CA PRO A 231 -7.75 -6.94 -3.86
C PRO A 231 -6.85 -6.88 -5.10
N LEU A 232 -7.38 -7.31 -6.25
CA LEU A 232 -6.74 -7.19 -7.55
C LEU A 232 -7.44 -6.12 -8.39
N ALA A 233 -6.76 -5.00 -8.64
CA ALA A 233 -7.33 -3.87 -9.38
C ALA A 233 -7.60 -4.27 -10.83
N ARG A 234 -8.84 -4.10 -11.30
CA ARG A 234 -9.28 -4.36 -12.68
C ARG A 234 -9.44 -3.07 -13.46
N THR A 235 -9.87 -2.01 -12.79
CA THR A 235 -10.02 -0.69 -13.40
C THR A 235 -9.73 0.39 -12.38
N VAL A 236 -9.03 1.43 -12.78
CA VAL A 236 -8.81 2.64 -11.99
C VAL A 236 -9.30 3.83 -12.82
N LYS A 237 -10.28 4.56 -12.31
CA LYS A 237 -10.81 5.78 -12.91
C LYS A 237 -10.39 6.98 -12.07
N THR A 238 -9.98 8.03 -12.75
CA THR A 238 -9.69 9.35 -12.18
C THR A 238 -10.37 10.40 -13.03
N THR A 239 -10.32 11.67 -12.62
CA THR A 239 -10.81 12.79 -13.43
C THR A 239 -10.07 12.97 -14.76
N ARG A 240 -8.91 12.30 -14.95
CA ARG A 240 -8.04 12.48 -16.12
C ARG A 240 -7.94 11.27 -17.04
N SER A 241 -8.23 10.07 -16.52
CA SER A 241 -8.03 8.82 -17.26
C SER A 241 -8.76 7.66 -16.61
N SER A 242 -9.02 6.64 -17.42
CA SER A 242 -9.54 5.34 -17.01
C SER A 242 -8.55 4.27 -17.46
N VAL A 243 -7.96 3.54 -16.52
CA VAL A 243 -6.95 2.51 -16.78
C VAL A 243 -7.53 1.14 -16.47
N ARG A 244 -7.41 0.20 -17.40
CA ARG A 244 -7.75 -1.21 -17.20
C ARG A 244 -6.50 -2.02 -16.91
N TYR A 245 -6.68 -3.14 -16.20
CA TYR A 245 -5.63 -4.09 -15.88
C TYR A 245 -6.03 -5.51 -16.26
N GLU A 246 -5.07 -6.23 -16.83
CA GLU A 246 -5.16 -7.66 -17.13
C GLU A 246 -4.01 -8.37 -16.44
N TYR A 247 -4.33 -9.33 -15.59
CA TYR A 247 -3.34 -10.14 -14.88
C TYR A 247 -2.88 -11.29 -15.77
N GLN A 248 -1.57 -11.51 -15.80
CA GLN A 248 -0.91 -12.45 -16.70
C GLN A 248 -0.14 -13.55 -15.97
N GLY A 249 -0.01 -13.44 -14.64
CA GLY A 249 0.64 -14.46 -13.85
C GLY A 249 0.71 -14.08 -12.38
N VAL A 250 0.88 -15.11 -11.57
CA VAL A 250 1.05 -15.02 -10.12
C VAL A 250 2.15 -15.97 -9.68
N LYS A 251 2.95 -15.56 -8.70
CA LYS A 251 3.90 -16.41 -7.99
C LYS A 251 3.62 -16.29 -6.50
N ILE A 252 3.41 -17.42 -5.83
CA ILE A 252 3.08 -17.49 -4.41
C ILE A 252 4.21 -18.24 -3.68
N ASP A 253 4.80 -17.62 -2.67
CA ASP A 253 5.79 -18.21 -1.79
C ASP A 253 5.19 -18.31 -0.37
N GLN A 254 5.12 -19.54 0.17
CA GLN A 254 4.52 -19.88 1.47
C GLN A 254 5.48 -19.71 2.66
#